data_AF-A0A7C7UBQ4-F1
#
_entry.id   AF-A0A7C7UBQ4-F1
#
_cell.length_a   1.000
_cell.length_b   1.000
_cell.length_c   1.000
_cell.angle_alpha   90.00
_cell.angle_beta   90.00
_cell.angle_gamma   90.00
#
_symmetry.space_group_name_H-M   'P 1'
#
loop_
_entity.id
_entity.type
_entity.pdbx_description
1 polymer ?
#
loop_
_entity_poly.entity_id
_entity_poly.type
_entity_poly.pdbx_seq_one_letter_code
_entity_poly.pdbx_strand_id
1 'polypeptide(L)'
;MKKQTDAQPDVLLIDDGELDEVVRVLESENIDFLRLRGGAIPAEVAPPRELLIVTPRRLERVRRGSPTDASPGRPVRIIAVEEDSPAMRRRLRQAGLNLLVRQPADPEVWRLLIARALYDGSERREDPRVAVHSRVRLGDQSTTTLMDLSNRGCRLQTDRSFKEGDSIEFSIPPNGEDENQSESLHLSGEVRRIAQLHGSPLSTLAVVFDPDLPEDSRIKLTMLINRWASGMHCLDSTSASSPASAATASPNPAIPPCQLASLPDLTLDDETDPPVAAQSEVLVEMAESAGSRSAQAEGSRASDASPGIDRRKQQRALFETPIHAQTRCGPVVLIGQDLSAGGMRIERLESLELGDRFRLSLHGPGRTEAFIVDAEIIRDEGEAGFALRFDSLDPDTAAELDKLVACLPDVESLDAGEVSGMGAVLSEILVDED
;
A
#
# COMPACT_ATOMS: atom_id res chain seq x y z
N MET A 1 3.58 -43.41 31.63
CA MET A 1 3.06 -42.59 30.52
C MET A 1 3.54 -41.17 30.74
N LYS A 2 4.56 -40.72 30.00
CA LYS A 2 5.01 -39.32 30.07
C LYS A 2 3.87 -38.46 29.52
N LYS A 3 3.36 -37.51 30.31
CA LYS A 3 2.53 -36.43 29.79
C LYS A 3 3.38 -35.69 28.77
N GLN A 4 3.18 -35.99 27.49
CA GLN A 4 3.68 -35.17 26.40
C GLN A 4 2.98 -33.83 26.59
N THR A 5 3.73 -32.83 27.05
CA THR A 5 3.24 -31.46 27.11
C THR A 5 2.92 -31.10 25.66
N ASP A 6 1.63 -30.99 25.36
CA ASP A 6 1.09 -30.59 24.05
C ASP A 6 1.53 -29.14 23.81
N ALA A 7 2.78 -28.96 23.42
CA ALA A 7 3.29 -27.68 22.99
C ALA A 7 2.58 -27.33 21.68
N GLN A 8 1.87 -26.21 21.70
CA GLN A 8 1.11 -25.73 20.56
C GLN A 8 2.10 -25.25 19.48
N PRO A 9 1.96 -25.70 18.22
CA PRO A 9 2.90 -25.34 17.17
C PRO A 9 2.73 -23.88 16.75
N ASP A 10 3.83 -23.22 16.35
CA ASP A 10 3.79 -21.87 15.79
C ASP A 10 3.21 -21.87 14.36
N VAL A 11 3.58 -22.86 13.55
CA VAL A 11 3.05 -23.07 12.20
C VAL A 11 2.34 -24.42 12.10
N LEU A 12 1.10 -24.41 11.62
CA LEU A 12 0.30 -25.62 11.41
C LEU A 12 -0.20 -25.69 9.97
N LEU A 13 0.07 -26.84 9.35
CA LEU A 13 -0.33 -27.14 7.99
C LEU A 13 -1.26 -28.36 7.98
N ILE A 14 -2.45 -28.23 7.40
CA ILE A 14 -3.48 -29.28 7.40
C ILE A 14 -4.00 -29.51 5.98
N ASP A 15 -3.75 -30.70 5.43
CA ASP A 15 -4.05 -31.04 4.04
C ASP A 15 -4.35 -32.53 3.81
N ASP A 16 -4.68 -32.89 2.57
CA ASP A 16 -4.90 -34.28 2.11
C ASP A 16 -3.81 -34.80 1.13
N GLY A 17 -2.77 -34.01 0.91
CA GLY A 17 -1.67 -34.20 -0.04
C GLY A 17 -1.49 -33.00 -0.97
N GLU A 18 -2.42 -32.06 -0.94
CA GLU A 18 -2.52 -30.93 -1.87
C GLU A 18 -1.47 -29.84 -1.58
N LEU A 19 -0.85 -29.82 -0.39
CA LEU A 19 0.10 -28.79 0.04
C LEU A 19 1.56 -29.24 0.03
N ASP A 20 1.93 -30.25 -0.78
CA ASP A 20 3.32 -30.72 -0.84
C ASP A 20 4.32 -29.63 -1.29
N GLU A 21 3.90 -28.66 -2.10
CA GLU A 21 4.76 -27.53 -2.50
C GLU A 21 5.02 -26.55 -1.34
N VAL A 22 3.99 -26.25 -0.54
CA VAL A 22 4.10 -25.41 0.65
C VAL A 22 5.06 -26.03 1.67
N VAL A 23 5.03 -27.36 1.79
CA VAL A 23 5.96 -28.12 2.64
C VAL A 23 7.41 -27.93 2.18
N ARG A 24 7.68 -28.03 0.87
CA ARG A 24 9.03 -27.78 0.34
C ARG A 24 9.52 -26.38 0.64
N VAL A 25 8.65 -25.38 0.53
CA VAL A 25 8.97 -23.98 0.85
C VAL A 25 9.29 -23.80 2.34
N LEU A 26 8.48 -24.37 3.23
CA LEU A 26 8.73 -24.32 4.67
C LEU A 26 10.06 -25.02 5.04
N GLU A 27 10.34 -26.17 4.41
CA GLU A 27 11.60 -26.90 4.59
C GLU A 27 12.81 -26.12 4.04
N SER A 28 12.70 -25.48 2.87
CA SER A 28 13.80 -24.71 2.27
C SER A 28 14.15 -23.46 3.05
N GLU A 29 13.15 -22.82 3.66
CA GLU A 29 13.33 -21.66 4.54
C GLU A 29 13.70 -22.05 5.99
N ASN A 30 13.83 -23.36 6.27
CA ASN A 30 14.14 -23.90 7.59
C ASN A 30 13.18 -23.40 8.69
N ILE A 31 11.88 -23.41 8.37
CA ILE A 31 10.80 -23.03 9.29
C ILE A 31 10.24 -24.30 9.94
N ASP A 32 10.15 -24.32 11.26
CA ASP A 32 9.53 -25.43 11.99
C ASP A 32 7.99 -25.40 11.85
N PHE A 33 7.39 -26.53 11.46
CA PHE A 33 5.94 -26.65 11.32
C PHE A 33 5.42 -28.04 11.73
N LEU A 34 4.15 -28.09 12.15
CA LEU A 34 3.42 -29.35 12.32
C LEU A 34 2.54 -29.59 11.09
N ARG A 35 2.70 -30.74 10.43
CA ARG A 35 1.83 -31.17 9.33
C ARG A 35 0.88 -32.28 9.78
N LEU A 36 -0.42 -32.06 9.60
CA LEU A 36 -1.46 -33.07 9.82
C LEU A 36 -2.09 -33.44 8.47
N ARG A 37 -1.95 -34.71 8.07
CA ARG A 37 -2.43 -35.20 6.77
C ARG A 37 -3.44 -36.32 6.88
N GLY A 38 -4.53 -36.24 6.12
CA GLY A 38 -5.50 -37.32 5.95
C GLY A 38 -6.03 -37.90 7.27
N GLY A 39 -5.83 -39.21 7.47
CA GLY A 39 -6.31 -39.92 8.67
C GLY A 39 -5.62 -39.53 9.98
N ALA A 40 -4.48 -38.83 9.91
CA ALA A 40 -3.77 -38.34 11.10
C ALA A 40 -4.39 -37.06 11.68
N ILE A 41 -5.33 -36.42 10.97
CA ILE A 41 -5.99 -35.20 11.42
C ILE A 41 -7.03 -35.57 12.50
N PRO A 42 -6.88 -35.08 13.75
CA PRO A 42 -7.88 -35.28 14.80
C PRO A 42 -9.28 -34.78 14.41
N ALA A 43 -10.30 -35.16 15.20
CA ALA A 43 -11.67 -34.66 15.00
C ALA A 43 -11.74 -33.13 15.19
N GLU A 44 -10.92 -32.61 16.10
CA GLU A 44 -10.83 -31.19 16.42
C GLU A 44 -9.36 -30.83 16.68
N VAL A 45 -8.89 -29.76 16.05
CA VAL A 45 -7.50 -29.30 16.05
C VAL A 45 -7.46 -27.89 16.64
N ALA A 46 -6.54 -27.66 17.58
CA ALA A 46 -6.32 -26.30 18.11
C ALA A 46 -5.61 -25.43 17.05
N PRO A 47 -5.93 -24.13 16.95
CA PRO A 47 -5.24 -23.22 16.02
C PRO A 47 -3.74 -23.09 16.40
N PRO A 48 -2.83 -22.83 15.45
CA PRO A 48 -1.43 -22.54 15.76
C PRO A 48 -1.26 -21.13 16.36
N ARG A 49 -0.06 -20.83 16.84
CA ARG A 49 0.26 -19.50 17.40
C ARG A 49 0.43 -18.44 16.31
N GLU A 50 1.12 -18.74 15.21
CA GLU A 50 1.51 -17.72 14.22
C GLU A 50 0.83 -17.86 12.85
N LEU A 51 0.82 -19.08 12.28
CA LEU A 51 0.38 -19.31 10.90
C LEU A 51 -0.37 -20.63 10.73
N LEU A 52 -1.58 -20.55 10.18
CA LEU A 52 -2.37 -21.69 9.73
C LEU A 52 -2.44 -21.72 8.20
N ILE A 53 -2.04 -22.84 7.59
CA ILE A 53 -2.27 -23.11 6.17
C ILE A 53 -3.15 -24.36 6.06
N VAL A 54 -4.31 -24.25 5.42
CA VAL A 54 -5.32 -25.32 5.41
C VAL A 54 -6.02 -25.46 4.06
N THR A 55 -6.55 -26.65 3.75
CA THR A 55 -7.43 -26.85 2.58
C THR A 55 -8.92 -26.83 2.99
N PRO A 56 -9.87 -26.46 2.10
CA PRO A 56 -11.29 -26.34 2.43
C PRO A 56 -11.90 -27.53 3.16
N ARG A 57 -11.52 -28.75 2.76
CA ARG A 57 -12.03 -30.01 3.34
C ARG A 57 -11.65 -30.17 4.82
N ARG A 58 -10.61 -29.49 5.27
CA ARG A 58 -10.05 -29.62 6.63
C ARG A 58 -10.32 -28.43 7.52
N LEU A 59 -10.83 -27.33 6.96
CA LEU A 59 -11.13 -26.10 7.70
C LEU A 59 -12.08 -26.32 8.89
N GLU A 60 -13.13 -27.14 8.73
CA GLU A 60 -14.11 -27.40 9.80
C GLU A 60 -13.52 -28.09 11.03
N ARG A 61 -12.36 -28.74 10.90
CA ARG A 61 -11.70 -29.42 12.01
C ARG A 61 -10.86 -28.47 12.85
N VAL A 62 -10.61 -27.25 12.39
CA VAL A 62 -9.81 -26.27 13.12
C VAL A 62 -10.73 -25.41 13.99
N ARG A 63 -10.44 -25.37 15.29
CA ARG A 63 -11.14 -24.47 16.20
C ARG A 63 -10.94 -23.02 15.78
N ARG A 64 -12.04 -22.26 15.82
CA ARG A 64 -12.00 -20.81 15.58
C ARG A 64 -11.37 -20.08 16.75
N GLY A 65 -10.86 -18.88 16.46
CA GLY A 65 -10.21 -18.02 17.44
C GLY A 65 -8.71 -18.22 17.50
N SER A 66 -8.09 -17.44 18.38
CA SER A 66 -6.65 -17.38 18.55
C SER A 66 -6.25 -18.05 19.86
N PRO A 67 -5.09 -18.72 19.93
CA PRO A 67 -4.53 -19.18 21.21
C PRO A 67 -4.38 -18.00 22.19
N THR A 68 -4.43 -18.30 23.49
CA THR A 68 -4.34 -17.27 24.55
C THR A 68 -3.02 -16.52 24.58
N ASP A 69 -1.98 -17.09 23.98
CA ASP A 69 -0.60 -16.62 23.95
C ASP A 69 -0.15 -16.19 22.54
N ALA A 70 -1.09 -16.05 21.60
CA ALA A 70 -0.82 -15.55 20.26
C ALA A 70 -0.86 -14.02 20.21
N SER A 71 0.00 -13.42 19.38
CA SER A 71 0.02 -11.97 19.17
C SER A 71 -1.30 -11.45 18.53
N PRO A 72 -1.64 -10.16 18.69
CA PRO A 72 -2.82 -9.59 18.03
C PRO A 72 -2.81 -9.83 16.51
N GLY A 73 -3.95 -10.23 15.96
CA GLY A 73 -4.07 -10.58 14.54
C GLY A 73 -3.55 -11.98 14.17
N ARG A 74 -3.02 -12.75 15.13
CA ARG A 74 -2.53 -14.12 14.92
C ARG A 74 -3.52 -15.19 15.34
N PRO A 75 -3.44 -16.42 14.79
CA PRO A 75 -2.61 -16.78 13.63
C PRO A 75 -3.15 -16.14 12.34
N VAL A 76 -2.25 -15.83 11.41
CA VAL A 76 -2.64 -15.52 10.03
C VAL A 76 -3.14 -16.82 9.40
N ARG A 77 -4.34 -16.79 8.81
CA ARG A 77 -4.97 -18.00 8.25
C ARG A 77 -5.04 -17.92 6.73
N ILE A 78 -4.29 -18.81 6.09
CA ILE A 78 -4.23 -18.97 4.64
C ILE A 78 -4.98 -20.24 4.26
N ILE A 79 -5.83 -20.16 3.24
CA ILE A 79 -6.49 -21.33 2.65
C ILE A 79 -6.05 -21.56 1.23
N ALA A 80 -5.62 -22.78 0.95
CA ALA A 80 -5.29 -23.23 -0.40
C ALA A 80 -6.50 -23.92 -1.03
N VAL A 81 -6.94 -23.48 -2.21
CA VAL A 81 -8.17 -23.99 -2.86
C VAL A 81 -7.90 -24.42 -4.30
N GLU A 82 -8.46 -25.52 -4.79
CA GLU A 82 -8.35 -25.86 -6.23
C GLU A 82 -9.35 -25.05 -7.06
N GLU A 83 -10.55 -24.88 -6.51
CA GLU A 83 -11.65 -24.13 -7.13
C GLU A 83 -12.25 -23.18 -6.10
N ASP A 84 -12.80 -22.06 -6.55
CA ASP A 84 -13.54 -21.16 -5.69
C ASP A 84 -14.87 -20.72 -6.29
N SER A 85 -15.76 -20.28 -5.40
CA SER A 85 -17.05 -19.70 -5.77
C SER A 85 -17.38 -18.55 -4.83
N PRO A 86 -18.21 -17.57 -5.24
CA PRO A 86 -18.62 -16.48 -4.35
C PRO A 86 -19.27 -16.97 -3.04
N ALA A 87 -20.02 -18.09 -3.10
CA ALA A 87 -20.59 -18.71 -1.90
C ALA A 87 -19.51 -19.29 -0.99
N MET A 88 -18.50 -19.96 -1.56
CA MET A 88 -17.35 -20.45 -0.78
C MET A 88 -16.57 -19.29 -0.15
N ARG A 89 -16.23 -18.26 -0.92
CA ARG A 89 -15.51 -17.07 -0.40
C ARG A 89 -16.26 -16.43 0.77
N ARG A 90 -17.57 -16.20 0.65
CA ARG A 90 -18.41 -15.70 1.77
C ARG A 90 -18.31 -16.60 3.00
N ARG A 91 -18.37 -17.92 2.82
CA ARG A 91 -18.21 -18.89 3.91
C ARG A 91 -16.81 -18.83 4.54
N LEU A 92 -15.76 -18.66 3.75
CA LEU A 92 -14.37 -18.56 4.23
C LEU A 92 -14.12 -17.27 5.01
N ARG A 93 -14.68 -16.13 4.57
CA ARG A 93 -14.70 -14.87 5.33
C ARG A 93 -15.37 -15.06 6.69
N GLN A 94 -16.54 -15.69 6.71
CA GLN A 94 -17.26 -16.02 7.94
C GLN A 94 -16.51 -17.01 8.85
N ALA A 95 -15.54 -17.74 8.30
CA ALA A 95 -14.65 -18.62 9.07
C ALA A 95 -13.43 -17.88 9.64
N GLY A 96 -13.24 -16.59 9.32
CA GLY A 96 -12.16 -15.76 9.81
C GLY A 96 -10.82 -16.06 9.13
N LEU A 97 -10.85 -16.43 7.86
CA LEU A 97 -9.65 -16.59 7.05
C LEU A 97 -9.22 -15.25 6.46
N ASN A 98 -7.89 -15.04 6.38
CA ASN A 98 -7.31 -13.79 5.92
C ASN A 98 -6.98 -13.84 4.43
N LEU A 99 -6.39 -14.96 3.98
CA LEU A 99 -5.88 -15.11 2.62
C LEU A 99 -6.42 -16.39 2.01
N LEU A 100 -6.88 -16.29 0.76
CA LEU A 100 -7.19 -17.43 -0.11
C LEU A 100 -6.11 -17.49 -1.18
N VAL A 101 -5.60 -18.68 -1.49
CA VAL A 101 -4.62 -18.95 -2.54
C VAL A 101 -5.17 -20.09 -3.39
N ARG A 102 -5.45 -19.91 -4.68
CA ARG A 102 -5.82 -21.07 -5.52
C ARG A 102 -4.58 -21.84 -6.01
N GLN A 103 -4.78 -23.13 -6.25
CA GLN A 103 -3.76 -24.08 -6.64
C GLN A 103 -3.90 -24.48 -8.11
N PRO A 104 -2.79 -24.76 -8.82
CA PRO A 104 -1.40 -24.69 -8.35
C PRO A 104 -0.89 -23.24 -8.26
N ALA A 105 -0.13 -22.93 -7.22
CA ALA A 105 0.55 -21.63 -7.07
C ALA A 105 2.07 -21.83 -7.12
N ASP A 106 2.78 -20.84 -7.65
CA ASP A 106 4.24 -20.84 -7.77
C ASP A 106 4.91 -20.91 -6.37
N PRO A 107 6.02 -21.67 -6.20
CA PRO A 107 6.71 -21.78 -4.92
C PRO A 107 7.14 -20.42 -4.35
N GLU A 108 7.50 -19.46 -5.22
CA GLU A 108 7.93 -18.13 -4.81
C GLU A 108 6.78 -17.33 -4.18
N VAL A 109 5.55 -17.53 -4.67
CA VAL A 109 4.34 -16.91 -4.07
C VAL A 109 4.15 -17.44 -2.65
N TRP A 110 4.27 -18.76 -2.45
CA TRP A 110 4.19 -19.34 -1.10
C TRP A 110 5.31 -18.83 -0.19
N ARG A 111 6.54 -18.74 -0.69
CA ARG A 111 7.70 -18.23 0.06
C ARG A 111 7.43 -16.81 0.57
N LEU A 112 6.97 -15.91 -0.31
CA LEU A 112 6.66 -14.54 0.05
C LEU A 112 5.46 -14.42 1.00
N LEU A 113 4.39 -15.19 0.77
CA LEU A 113 3.22 -15.21 1.64
C LEU A 113 3.57 -15.72 3.05
N ILE A 114 4.36 -16.80 3.14
CA ILE A 114 4.83 -17.36 4.41
C ILE A 114 5.76 -16.37 5.10
N ALA A 115 6.73 -15.78 4.39
CA ALA A 115 7.64 -14.81 4.97
C ALA A 115 6.89 -13.58 5.52
N ARG A 116 5.93 -13.05 4.76
CA ARG A 116 5.05 -11.97 5.20
C ARG A 116 4.20 -12.40 6.39
N ALA A 117 3.61 -13.59 6.32
CA ALA A 117 2.81 -14.12 7.42
C ALA A 117 3.69 -14.26 8.66
N LEU A 118 4.85 -14.90 8.65
CA LEU A 118 5.66 -15.12 9.84
C LEU A 118 6.50 -13.93 10.28
N TYR A 119 6.38 -12.79 9.61
CA TYR A 119 7.05 -11.58 10.04
C TYR A 119 6.47 -11.12 11.38
N ASP A 120 7.16 -11.50 12.46
CA ASP A 120 6.94 -11.06 13.85
C ASP A 120 7.71 -9.78 14.19
N GLY A 121 8.31 -9.15 13.17
CA GLY A 121 8.45 -7.72 13.27
C GLY A 121 7.04 -7.19 13.46
N SER A 122 6.77 -6.53 14.60
CA SER A 122 5.88 -5.39 14.51
C SER A 122 6.32 -4.62 13.26
N GLU A 123 5.37 -4.01 12.55
CA GLU A 123 5.75 -2.78 11.87
C GLU A 123 6.40 -1.92 12.97
N ARG A 124 7.71 -2.07 13.20
CA ARG A 124 8.48 -1.45 14.30
C ARG A 124 8.53 0.05 14.11
N ARG A 125 7.98 0.49 13.00
CA ARG A 125 7.78 1.86 12.60
C ARG A 125 6.45 2.26 13.23
N GLU A 126 6.55 2.85 14.42
CA GLU A 126 5.43 3.61 14.99
C GLU A 126 5.01 4.74 14.05
N ASP A 127 5.96 5.24 13.25
CA ASP A 127 5.75 6.34 12.32
C ASP A 127 5.74 5.85 10.86
N PRO A 128 4.70 6.18 10.08
CA PRO A 128 4.68 5.94 8.64
C PRO A 128 5.87 6.64 7.96
N ARG A 129 6.42 5.99 6.93
CA ARG A 129 7.51 6.54 6.12
C ARG A 129 6.98 6.98 4.78
N VAL A 130 7.43 8.15 4.34
CA VAL A 130 7.17 8.66 3.00
C VAL A 130 8.34 8.27 2.12
N ALA A 131 8.06 7.68 0.95
CA ALA A 131 9.08 7.43 -0.07
C ALA A 131 9.42 8.75 -0.76
N VAL A 132 10.71 9.08 -0.86
CA VAL A 132 11.15 10.42 -1.30
C VAL A 132 11.98 10.37 -2.58
N HIS A 133 12.96 9.47 -2.66
CA HIS A 133 13.95 9.38 -3.75
C HIS A 133 14.61 10.73 -4.13
N SER A 134 14.96 11.56 -3.14
CA SER A 134 15.58 12.88 -3.37
C SER A 134 17.09 12.87 -3.11
N ARG A 135 17.86 13.71 -3.81
CA ARG A 135 19.29 13.89 -3.54
C ARG A 135 19.49 14.73 -2.27
N VAL A 136 20.30 14.23 -1.36
CA VAL A 136 20.71 14.93 -0.15
C VAL A 136 22.23 15.06 -0.10
N ARG A 137 22.72 16.10 0.57
CA ARG A 137 24.16 16.30 0.75
C ARG A 137 24.58 15.81 2.12
N LEU A 138 25.60 14.96 2.18
CA LEU A 138 26.27 14.59 3.42
C LEU A 138 27.16 15.75 3.90
N GLY A 139 27.56 15.75 5.18
CA GLY A 139 28.35 16.82 5.79
C GLY A 139 29.66 17.17 5.09
N ASP A 140 30.24 16.24 4.32
CA ASP A 140 31.43 16.47 3.49
C ASP A 140 31.11 16.89 2.04
N GLN A 141 29.88 17.35 1.81
CA GLN A 141 29.33 17.78 0.52
C GLN A 141 29.16 16.67 -0.53
N SER A 142 29.44 15.41 -0.19
CA SER A 142 29.10 14.29 -1.08
C SER A 142 27.58 14.12 -1.19
N THR A 143 27.08 13.69 -2.35
CA THR A 143 25.64 13.49 -2.58
C THR A 143 25.25 12.03 -2.39
N THR A 144 24.09 11.79 -1.79
CA THR A 144 23.48 10.46 -1.62
C THR A 144 21.99 10.56 -1.89
N THR A 145 21.32 9.42 -2.08
CA THR A 145 19.88 9.37 -2.33
C THR A 145 19.12 9.05 -1.04
N LEU A 146 18.18 9.91 -0.65
CA LEU A 146 17.22 9.68 0.42
C LEU A 146 16.05 8.85 -0.12
N MET A 147 15.97 7.58 0.29
CA MET A 147 14.98 6.62 -0.19
C MET A 147 13.62 6.79 0.52
N ASP A 148 13.64 6.78 1.85
CA ASP A 148 12.46 6.97 2.70
C ASP A 148 12.76 7.88 3.90
N LEU A 149 11.74 8.61 4.36
CA LEU A 149 11.84 9.55 5.48
C LEU A 149 10.66 9.38 6.46
N SER A 150 10.94 9.49 7.75
CA SER A 150 9.97 9.57 8.85
C SER A 150 10.43 10.59 9.89
N ASN A 151 9.60 10.87 10.90
CA ASN A 151 9.94 11.78 12.00
C ASN A 151 11.12 11.31 12.85
N ARG A 152 11.47 10.02 12.84
CA ARG A 152 12.52 9.43 13.69
C ARG A 152 13.75 8.94 12.94
N GLY A 153 13.73 8.95 11.61
CA GLY A 153 14.84 8.44 10.83
C GLY A 153 14.55 8.35 9.34
N CYS A 154 15.54 7.87 8.60
CA CYS A 154 15.48 7.76 7.16
C CYS A 154 16.24 6.53 6.64
N ARG A 155 16.09 6.27 5.33
CA ARG A 155 17.02 5.41 4.58
C ARG A 155 17.79 6.20 3.54
N LEU A 156 19.10 6.02 3.54
CA LEU A 156 20.00 6.60 2.55
C LEU A 156 20.59 5.49 1.67
N GLN A 157 20.81 5.78 0.39
CA GLN A 157 21.51 4.90 -0.53
C GLN A 157 22.80 5.59 -1.00
N THR A 158 23.94 4.97 -0.69
CA THR A 158 25.26 5.56 -0.91
C THR A 158 26.25 4.51 -1.41
N ASP A 159 27.25 4.95 -2.16
CA ASP A 159 28.43 4.17 -2.56
C ASP A 159 29.54 4.19 -1.49
N ARG A 160 29.38 5.00 -0.44
CA ARG A 160 30.34 5.12 0.63
C ARG A 160 30.17 4.01 1.65
N SER A 161 31.31 3.54 2.17
CA SER A 161 31.34 2.60 3.27
C SER A 161 31.10 3.30 4.60
N PHE A 162 30.09 2.84 5.33
CA PHE A 162 29.79 3.21 6.71
C PHE A 162 29.84 1.96 7.60
N LYS A 163 29.84 2.16 8.91
CA LYS A 163 29.65 1.11 9.91
C LYS A 163 28.40 1.40 10.74
N GLU A 164 27.80 0.34 11.27
CA GLU A 164 26.76 0.50 12.29
C GLU A 164 27.36 1.23 13.50
N GLY A 165 26.66 2.25 13.98
CA GLY A 165 27.12 3.17 15.02
C GLY A 165 27.76 4.46 14.53
N ASP A 166 28.04 4.60 13.23
CA ASP A 166 28.61 5.84 12.70
C ASP A 166 27.57 6.97 12.76
N SER A 167 28.02 8.15 13.21
CA SER A 167 27.24 9.38 13.18
C SER A 167 27.30 9.99 11.78
N ILE A 168 26.16 10.39 11.24
CA ILE A 168 26.04 11.00 9.92
C ILE A 168 25.26 12.31 10.02
N GLU A 169 25.78 13.34 9.37
CA GLU A 169 25.10 14.62 9.17
C GLU A 169 24.79 14.77 7.69
N PHE A 170 23.59 15.25 7.39
CA PHE A 170 23.17 15.51 6.02
C PHE A 170 22.15 16.65 5.95
N SER A 171 22.02 17.26 4.78
CA SER A 171 21.09 18.36 4.52
C SER A 171 20.14 18.00 3.39
N ILE A 172 18.84 18.19 3.64
CA ILE A 172 17.78 18.04 2.65
C ILE A 172 17.50 19.41 2.02
N PRO A 173 17.60 19.56 0.68
CA PRO A 173 17.25 20.80 0.00
C PRO A 173 15.72 21.02 0.01
N PRO A 174 15.25 22.28 0.11
CA PRO A 174 13.83 22.58 0.22
C PRO A 174 13.01 22.21 -1.03
N ASN A 175 13.60 22.19 -2.24
CA ASN A 175 12.88 21.91 -3.49
C ASN A 175 13.55 20.83 -4.36
N GLY A 176 14.36 19.96 -3.77
CA GLY A 176 15.01 18.87 -4.50
C GLY A 176 16.17 19.30 -5.43
N GLU A 177 16.21 20.54 -5.94
CA GLU A 177 17.19 20.91 -6.99
C GLU A 177 17.93 22.25 -6.83
N ASP A 178 17.52 23.20 -5.97
CA ASP A 178 18.14 24.54 -5.94
C ASP A 178 19.11 24.83 -4.78
N GLU A 179 20.20 25.56 -5.11
CA GLU A 179 21.41 25.82 -4.30
C GLU A 179 21.29 26.83 -3.15
N ASN A 180 20.10 27.36 -2.85
CA ASN A 180 19.97 28.33 -1.76
C ASN A 180 20.15 27.64 -0.38
N GLN A 181 21.36 27.77 0.18
CA GLN A 181 21.76 27.16 1.46
C GLN A 181 20.93 27.64 2.67
N SER A 182 20.26 28.78 2.57
CA SER A 182 19.56 29.39 3.72
C SER A 182 18.31 28.63 4.18
N GLU A 183 17.80 27.68 3.40
CA GLU A 183 16.56 26.94 3.72
C GLU A 183 16.74 25.41 3.79
N SER A 184 17.97 24.89 3.71
CA SER A 184 18.18 23.44 3.83
C SER A 184 17.87 22.94 5.23
N LEU A 185 17.15 21.82 5.32
CA LEU A 185 16.90 21.13 6.57
C LEU A 185 18.11 20.26 6.90
N HIS A 186 18.87 20.66 7.92
CA HIS A 186 20.00 19.89 8.43
C HIS A 186 19.52 18.86 9.44
N LEU A 187 19.91 17.60 9.22
CA LEU A 187 19.59 16.46 10.08
C LEU A 187 20.87 15.71 10.42
N SER A 188 20.89 15.13 11.61
CA SER A 188 21.96 14.27 12.10
C SER A 188 21.36 13.01 12.71
N GLY A 189 22.13 11.92 12.68
CA GLY A 189 21.71 10.64 13.24
C GLY A 189 22.78 9.57 13.22
N GLU A 190 22.42 8.39 13.73
CA GLU A 190 23.29 7.23 13.85
C GLU A 190 22.87 6.13 12.85
N VAL A 191 23.84 5.54 12.16
CA VAL A 191 23.62 4.38 11.28
C VAL A 191 23.27 3.17 12.15
N ARG A 192 22.02 2.70 12.09
CA ARG A 192 21.55 1.54 12.86
C ARG A 192 21.68 0.21 12.13
N ARG A 193 21.63 0.24 10.80
CA ARG A 193 21.70 -0.96 9.98
C ARG A 193 22.25 -0.63 8.61
N ILE A 194 23.04 -1.56 8.08
CA ILE A 194 23.54 -1.50 6.71
C ILE A 194 23.04 -2.73 5.97
N ALA A 195 22.48 -2.53 4.78
CA ALA A 195 22.09 -3.60 3.87
C ALA A 195 22.77 -3.36 2.53
N GLN A 196 23.42 -4.40 1.99
CA GLN A 196 24.04 -4.34 0.68
C GLN A 196 23.12 -5.02 -0.33
N LEU A 197 22.81 -4.31 -1.42
CA LEU A 197 22.02 -4.90 -2.50
C LEU A 197 22.91 -5.87 -3.28
N HIS A 198 22.43 -7.09 -3.52
CA HIS A 198 23.22 -8.10 -4.22
C HIS A 198 23.55 -7.61 -5.64
N GLY A 199 24.83 -7.57 -6.00
CA GLY A 199 25.28 -7.10 -7.32
C GLY A 199 25.33 -5.58 -7.50
N SER A 200 24.95 -4.76 -6.51
CA SER A 200 25.10 -3.31 -6.57
C SER A 200 26.32 -2.84 -5.76
N PRO A 201 27.07 -1.82 -6.25
CA PRO A 201 28.07 -1.16 -5.42
C PRO A 201 27.43 -0.30 -4.31
N LEU A 202 26.12 -0.07 -4.36
CA LEU A 202 25.41 0.79 -3.41
C LEU A 202 25.01 0.01 -2.15
N SER A 203 25.17 0.67 -1.02
CA SER A 203 24.70 0.23 0.28
C SER A 203 23.51 1.09 0.72
N THR A 204 22.52 0.45 1.35
CA THR A 204 21.40 1.12 2.00
C THR A 204 21.67 1.24 3.49
N LEU A 205 21.67 2.47 3.99
CA LEU A 205 21.81 2.81 5.40
C LEU A 205 20.43 3.05 6.00
N ALA A 206 20.14 2.46 7.15
CA ALA A 206 19.03 2.89 8.00
C ALA A 206 19.59 3.82 9.09
N VAL A 207 19.21 5.09 9.04
CA VAL A 207 19.67 6.12 9.97
C VAL A 207 18.55 6.47 10.93
N VAL A 208 18.85 6.54 12.23
CA VAL A 208 17.94 7.04 13.26
C VAL A 208 18.41 8.42 13.68
N PHE A 209 17.51 9.40 13.69
CA PHE A 209 17.86 10.77 14.04
C PHE A 209 18.21 10.92 15.51
N ASP A 210 19.04 11.91 15.79
CA ASP A 210 19.46 12.19 17.16
C ASP A 210 18.24 12.57 18.03
N PRO A 211 18.18 12.08 19.28
CA PRO A 211 17.04 12.29 20.16
C PRO A 211 16.87 13.77 20.57
N ASP A 212 17.93 14.57 20.46
CA ASP A 212 17.98 16.00 20.78
C ASP A 212 17.82 16.90 19.55
N LEU A 213 17.27 16.37 18.44
CA LEU A 213 16.94 17.17 17.26
C LEU A 213 16.14 18.42 17.66
N PRO A 214 16.59 19.65 17.31
CA PRO A 214 15.93 20.89 17.70
C PRO A 214 14.47 20.93 17.26
N GLU A 215 13.62 21.57 18.06
CA GLU A 215 12.18 21.69 17.80
C GLU A 215 11.88 22.30 16.43
N ASP A 216 12.59 23.37 16.06
CA ASP A 216 12.49 23.99 14.73
C ASP A 216 12.79 23.01 13.59
N SER A 217 13.78 22.13 13.77
CA SER A 217 14.14 21.10 12.79
C SER A 217 13.07 20.01 12.73
N ARG A 218 12.43 19.65 13.86
CA ARG A 218 11.31 18.71 13.89
C ARG A 218 10.09 19.26 13.17
N ILE A 219 9.73 20.53 13.42
CA ILE A 219 8.61 21.20 12.74
C ILE A 219 8.85 21.20 11.22
N LYS A 220 10.05 21.61 10.79
CA LYS A 220 10.43 21.59 9.37
C LYS A 220 10.41 20.18 8.78
N LEU A 221 10.88 19.19 9.53
CA LEU A 221 10.86 17.77 9.13
C LEU A 221 9.42 17.27 8.95
N THR A 222 8.53 17.54 9.89
CA THR A 222 7.12 17.15 9.80
C THR A 222 6.42 17.86 8.64
N MET A 223 6.64 19.16 8.45
CA MET A 223 6.12 19.90 7.29
C MET A 223 6.63 19.30 5.97
N LEU A 224 7.91 18.94 5.91
CA LEU A 224 8.53 18.31 4.75
C LEU A 224 7.92 16.93 4.45
N ILE A 225 7.73 16.10 5.49
CA ILE A 225 7.09 14.78 5.38
C ILE A 225 5.66 14.94 4.91
N ASN A 226 4.87 15.84 5.50
CA ASN A 226 3.48 16.09 5.09
C ASN A 226 3.43 16.58 3.64
N ARG A 227 4.34 17.48 3.24
CA ARG A 227 4.43 17.94 1.86
C ARG A 227 4.77 16.81 0.89
N TRP A 228 5.64 15.88 1.25
CA TRP A 228 5.94 14.73 0.39
C TRP A 228 4.83 13.67 0.40
N ALA A 229 4.17 13.46 1.55
CA ALA A 229 3.00 12.59 1.66
C ALA A 229 1.85 13.11 0.78
N SER A 230 1.69 14.43 0.72
CA SER A 230 0.69 15.11 -0.10
C SER A 230 1.10 15.38 -1.55
N GLY A 231 2.31 14.96 -1.96
CA GLY A 231 2.83 15.22 -3.29
C GLY A 231 3.39 16.65 -3.48
N MET A 232 4.40 16.79 -4.35
CA MET A 232 5.27 17.98 -4.44
C MET A 232 4.63 19.22 -5.12
N HIS A 233 3.31 19.28 -5.32
CA HIS A 233 2.67 20.25 -6.24
C HIS A 233 1.62 21.23 -5.66
N CYS A 234 1.45 21.34 -4.34
CA CYS A 234 0.39 22.22 -3.81
C CYS A 234 0.69 23.73 -3.70
N LEU A 235 1.81 24.30 -4.20
CA LEU A 235 2.19 25.70 -3.87
C LEU A 235 2.59 26.65 -5.02
N ASP A 236 2.34 26.33 -6.28
CA ASP A 236 2.62 27.28 -7.39
C ASP A 236 1.49 28.29 -7.70
N SER A 237 0.46 28.37 -6.86
CA SER A 237 -0.64 29.34 -7.02
C SER A 237 -0.48 30.60 -6.16
N THR A 238 0.69 31.25 -6.20
CA THR A 238 0.82 32.66 -5.77
C THR A 238 1.33 33.55 -6.90
N SER A 239 0.44 33.81 -7.87
CA SER A 239 0.56 34.97 -8.76
C SER A 239 -0.65 35.91 -8.56
N ALA A 240 -0.40 36.94 -7.73
CA ALA A 240 -1.00 38.27 -7.72
C ALA A 240 -2.44 38.46 -8.24
N SER A 241 -3.42 38.60 -7.33
CA SER A 241 -4.52 39.57 -7.51
C SER A 241 -5.18 40.02 -6.18
N SER A 242 -5.06 41.34 -5.94
CA SER A 242 -5.84 42.32 -5.15
C SER A 242 -6.48 42.03 -3.76
N PRO A 243 -6.41 43.03 -2.83
CA PRO A 243 -7.11 43.02 -1.55
C PRO A 243 -8.45 43.78 -1.63
N ALA A 244 -9.58 43.09 -1.48
CA ALA A 244 -10.84 43.69 -1.03
C ALA A 244 -11.92 42.61 -0.83
N SER A 245 -12.04 42.07 0.38
CA SER A 245 -13.33 41.89 1.06
C SER A 245 -13.09 41.25 2.43
N ALA A 246 -13.18 42.04 3.49
CA ALA A 246 -13.21 41.57 4.86
C ALA A 246 -14.52 42.06 5.48
N ALA A 247 -15.46 41.14 5.72
CA ALA A 247 -16.46 41.19 6.79
C ALA A 247 -17.55 40.14 6.55
N THR A 248 -17.45 38.99 7.22
CA THR A 248 -18.46 38.30 8.06
C THR A 248 -18.17 36.81 8.09
N ALA A 249 -17.24 36.38 8.95
CA ALA A 249 -17.01 34.98 9.24
C ALA A 249 -18.04 34.50 10.27
N SER A 250 -18.83 33.48 9.93
CA SER A 250 -19.50 32.63 10.91
C SER A 250 -18.50 31.57 11.40
N PRO A 251 -18.50 31.19 12.68
CA PRO A 251 -17.51 30.25 13.20
C PRO A 251 -17.81 28.84 12.67
N ASN A 252 -16.82 28.23 12.01
CA ASN A 252 -16.81 26.79 11.74
C ASN A 252 -17.00 26.02 13.07
N PRO A 253 -17.71 24.87 13.06
CA PRO A 253 -17.89 24.09 14.27
C PRO A 253 -16.52 23.57 14.74
N ALA A 254 -16.13 23.94 15.97
CA ALA A 254 -14.91 23.47 16.59
C ALA A 254 -14.93 21.94 16.74
N ILE A 255 -13.81 21.30 16.43
CA ILE A 255 -13.60 19.87 16.67
C ILE A 255 -13.55 19.68 18.19
N PRO A 256 -14.36 18.77 18.77
CA PRO A 256 -14.36 18.57 20.21
C PRO A 256 -13.01 17.97 20.67
N PRO A 257 -12.50 18.38 21.85
CA PRO A 257 -11.22 17.88 22.37
C PRO A 257 -11.27 16.36 22.53
N CYS A 258 -10.28 15.67 21.95
CA CYS A 258 -10.17 14.21 22.01
C CYS A 258 -8.93 13.82 22.82
N GLN A 259 -9.11 12.89 23.76
CA GLN A 259 -8.00 12.27 24.49
C GLN A 259 -7.66 10.95 23.81
N LEU A 260 -6.46 10.87 23.24
CA LEU A 260 -5.95 9.64 22.66
C LEU A 260 -5.43 8.73 23.77
N ALA A 261 -5.92 7.50 23.82
CA ALA A 261 -5.54 6.52 24.85
C ALA A 261 -4.04 6.16 24.84
N SER A 262 -3.34 6.47 23.75
CA SER A 262 -1.90 6.27 23.59
C SER A 262 -1.04 7.41 24.15
N LEU A 263 -1.61 8.58 24.43
CA LEU A 263 -0.91 9.78 24.90
C LEU A 263 -1.77 10.50 25.95
N PRO A 264 -1.88 9.95 27.18
CA PRO A 264 -2.81 10.46 28.19
C PRO A 264 -2.49 11.88 28.68
N ASP A 265 -1.27 12.35 28.44
CA ASP A 265 -0.78 13.67 28.85
C ASP A 265 -0.86 14.74 27.74
N LEU A 266 -1.27 14.36 26.51
CA LEU A 266 -1.43 15.29 25.38
C LEU A 266 -2.92 15.52 25.13
N THR A 267 -3.39 16.72 25.48
CA THR A 267 -4.75 17.16 25.17
C THR A 267 -4.68 18.02 23.93
N LEU A 268 -5.25 17.56 22.82
CA LEU A 268 -5.37 18.38 21.61
C LEU A 268 -6.50 19.38 21.84
N ASP A 269 -6.13 20.62 22.19
CA ASP A 269 -7.04 21.73 22.39
C ASP A 269 -6.60 22.97 21.58
N ASP A 270 -7.50 23.96 21.50
CA ASP A 270 -7.30 25.17 20.70
C ASP A 270 -6.09 26.04 21.16
N GLU A 271 -5.47 25.72 22.32
CA GLU A 271 -4.23 26.38 22.78
C GLU A 271 -2.97 25.74 22.19
N THR A 272 -2.99 24.44 21.87
CA THR A 272 -1.83 23.69 21.36
C THR A 272 -1.78 23.59 19.83
N ASP A 273 -2.92 23.71 19.14
CA ASP A 273 -3.02 23.78 17.68
C ASP A 273 -4.01 24.88 17.26
N PRO A 274 -3.56 26.12 16.99
CA PRO A 274 -4.47 27.17 16.56
C PRO A 274 -5.09 26.80 15.18
N PRO A 275 -6.39 27.07 14.96
CA PRO A 275 -7.07 26.68 13.74
C PRO A 275 -6.41 27.31 12.50
N VAL A 276 -6.04 26.47 11.54
CA VAL A 276 -5.56 26.91 10.23
C VAL A 276 -6.74 27.54 9.49
N ALA A 277 -6.70 28.87 9.35
CA ALA A 277 -7.71 29.60 8.60
C ALA A 277 -7.62 29.20 7.11
N ALA A 278 -8.64 28.49 6.62
CA ALA A 278 -8.84 28.30 5.19
C ALA A 278 -8.99 29.67 4.52
N GLN A 279 -8.14 30.00 3.55
CA GLN A 279 -8.17 31.29 2.85
C GLN A 279 -9.26 31.42 1.78
N SER A 280 -10.28 30.55 1.79
CA SER A 280 -11.39 30.64 0.86
C SER A 280 -12.62 29.86 1.35
N GLU A 281 -13.69 30.59 1.66
CA GLU A 281 -15.05 30.03 1.77
C GLU A 281 -15.58 29.74 0.35
N VAL A 282 -16.00 28.50 0.10
CA VAL A 282 -16.84 28.17 -1.07
C VAL A 282 -18.28 28.52 -0.71
N LEU A 283 -18.72 29.68 -1.18
CA LEU A 283 -20.09 30.18 -1.01
C LEU A 283 -20.98 29.50 -2.06
N VAL A 284 -21.77 28.52 -1.65
CA VAL A 284 -22.78 27.88 -2.52
C VAL A 284 -24.08 28.67 -2.42
N GLU A 285 -24.32 29.57 -3.37
CA GLU A 285 -25.62 30.19 -3.57
C GLU A 285 -26.59 29.16 -4.21
N MET A 286 -27.56 28.71 -3.41
CA MET A 286 -28.71 27.96 -3.88
C MET A 286 -29.71 28.93 -4.53
N ALA A 287 -29.78 28.95 -5.87
CA ALA A 287 -30.76 29.75 -6.59
C ALA A 287 -32.14 29.03 -6.62
N GLU A 288 -33.09 29.58 -5.88
CA GLU A 288 -34.52 29.27 -5.99
C GLU A 288 -35.03 29.57 -7.41
N SER A 289 -35.58 28.55 -8.07
CA SER A 289 -36.25 28.70 -9.36
C SER A 289 -37.76 28.73 -9.16
N ALA A 290 -38.35 29.93 -9.23
CA ALA A 290 -39.79 30.13 -9.31
C ALA A 290 -40.17 30.96 -10.56
N GLY A 291 -40.63 30.25 -11.60
CA GLY A 291 -41.91 30.58 -12.25
C GLY A 291 -41.92 31.17 -13.67
N SER A 292 -42.79 30.55 -14.50
CA SER A 292 -43.48 31.03 -15.73
C SER A 292 -42.75 30.82 -17.07
N ARG A 293 -43.27 30.12 -18.10
CA ARG A 293 -44.66 29.70 -18.44
C ARG A 293 -44.70 28.47 -19.37
N SER A 294 -45.82 27.76 -19.22
CA SER A 294 -46.50 26.74 -20.03
C SER A 294 -46.53 26.89 -21.56
N ALA A 295 -46.47 25.77 -22.30
CA ALA A 295 -47.63 25.15 -22.97
C ALA A 295 -47.29 23.83 -23.75
N GLN A 296 -47.88 22.73 -23.27
CA GLN A 296 -48.50 21.58 -23.97
C GLN A 296 -47.82 20.86 -25.16
N ALA A 297 -47.51 19.56 -24.95
CA ALA A 297 -48.04 18.36 -25.66
C ALA A 297 -47.10 17.15 -25.38
N GLU A 298 -47.41 16.27 -24.41
CA GLU A 298 -48.04 14.94 -24.62
C GLU A 298 -47.42 14.14 -25.80
N GLY A 299 -46.74 13.01 -25.63
CA GLY A 299 -46.51 12.21 -24.43
C GLY A 299 -45.59 10.99 -24.66
N SER A 300 -45.31 10.34 -23.53
CA SER A 300 -44.81 8.97 -23.36
C SER A 300 -43.40 8.61 -23.86
N ARG A 301 -42.39 8.91 -23.03
CA ARG A 301 -41.27 8.00 -22.77
C ARG A 301 -40.99 7.96 -21.28
N ALA A 302 -41.32 6.82 -20.68
CA ALA A 302 -40.95 6.49 -19.32
C ALA A 302 -39.42 6.49 -19.18
N SER A 303 -38.96 7.23 -18.18
CA SER A 303 -37.63 7.21 -17.62
C SER A 303 -37.45 5.96 -16.76
N ASP A 304 -36.46 5.14 -17.09
CA ASP A 304 -35.95 4.09 -16.21
C ASP A 304 -34.44 4.33 -16.08
N ALA A 305 -34.05 5.13 -15.09
CA ALA A 305 -32.66 5.26 -14.67
C ALA A 305 -32.40 4.18 -13.61
N SER A 306 -32.28 2.93 -14.08
CA SER A 306 -31.85 1.81 -13.24
C SER A 306 -30.38 1.98 -12.87
N PRO A 307 -29.98 1.64 -11.64
CA PRO A 307 -28.58 1.63 -11.24
C PRO A 307 -27.82 0.52 -12.00
N GLY A 308 -26.66 0.87 -12.53
CA GLY A 308 -25.55 -0.08 -12.73
C GLY A 308 -25.59 -1.04 -13.91
N ILE A 309 -25.95 -0.60 -15.12
CA ILE A 309 -25.57 -1.38 -16.32
C ILE A 309 -24.06 -1.23 -16.51
N ASP A 310 -23.32 -2.31 -16.27
CA ASP A 310 -21.89 -2.37 -16.57
C ASP A 310 -21.68 -2.10 -18.07
N ARG A 311 -21.11 -0.94 -18.41
CA ARG A 311 -20.81 -0.52 -19.79
C ARG A 311 -19.46 -1.03 -20.29
N ARG A 312 -18.73 -1.81 -19.47
CA ARG A 312 -17.38 -2.29 -19.79
C ARG A 312 -17.46 -3.33 -20.90
N LYS A 313 -16.50 -3.27 -21.85
CA LYS A 313 -16.37 -4.23 -22.95
C LYS A 313 -15.38 -5.36 -22.65
N GLN A 314 -14.53 -5.19 -21.63
CA GLN A 314 -13.45 -6.10 -21.27
C GLN A 314 -13.55 -6.48 -19.80
N GLN A 315 -13.19 -7.72 -19.50
CA GLN A 315 -13.15 -8.25 -18.14
C GLN A 315 -11.99 -7.62 -17.38
N ARG A 316 -12.23 -7.25 -16.11
CA ARG A 316 -11.19 -6.81 -15.18
C ARG A 316 -10.98 -7.87 -14.12
N ALA A 317 -9.74 -8.10 -13.74
CA ALA A 317 -9.39 -8.81 -12.53
C ALA A 317 -8.97 -7.77 -11.49
N LEU A 318 -9.36 -7.94 -10.23
CA LEU A 318 -8.80 -7.11 -9.17
C LEU A 318 -7.27 -7.35 -9.12
N PHE A 319 -6.54 -6.35 -8.69
CA PHE A 319 -5.09 -6.34 -8.69
C PHE A 319 -4.69 -5.52 -7.47
N GLU A 320 -4.14 -6.09 -6.41
CA GLU A 320 -3.70 -5.32 -5.24
C GLU A 320 -2.21 -5.54 -5.01
N THR A 321 -1.38 -4.82 -5.75
CA THR A 321 0.07 -4.87 -5.56
C THR A 321 0.71 -3.55 -5.94
N PRO A 322 1.79 -3.15 -5.24
CA PRO A 322 2.64 -2.07 -5.71
C PRO A 322 3.09 -2.34 -7.16
N ILE A 323 2.95 -1.32 -7.99
CA ILE A 323 3.37 -1.19 -9.37
C ILE A 323 4.28 0.02 -9.43
N HIS A 324 5.43 -0.12 -10.07
CA HIS A 324 6.29 1.01 -10.31
C HIS A 324 5.87 1.74 -11.59
N ALA A 325 5.67 3.04 -11.47
CA ALA A 325 5.35 3.96 -12.54
C ALA A 325 6.47 4.99 -12.69
N GLN A 326 6.81 5.35 -13.92
CA GLN A 326 7.73 6.45 -14.17
C GLN A 326 6.94 7.69 -14.58
N THR A 327 6.92 8.68 -13.69
CA THR A 327 6.29 9.99 -13.94
C THR A 327 7.34 10.99 -14.45
N ARG A 328 6.90 12.19 -14.86
CA ARG A 328 7.81 13.30 -15.18
C ARG A 328 8.67 13.72 -13.97
N CYS A 329 8.21 13.43 -12.76
CA CYS A 329 8.87 13.77 -11.50
C CYS A 329 9.69 12.59 -10.93
N GLY A 330 9.86 11.51 -11.70
CA GLY A 330 10.63 10.33 -11.31
C GLY A 330 9.78 9.09 -11.02
N PRO A 331 10.41 8.00 -10.54
CA PRO A 331 9.72 6.75 -10.26
C PRO A 331 8.82 6.88 -9.02
N VAL A 332 7.59 6.39 -9.15
CA VAL A 332 6.57 6.36 -8.09
C VAL A 332 6.02 4.94 -7.98
N VAL A 333 5.69 4.51 -6.76
CA VAL A 333 5.01 3.23 -6.52
C VAL A 333 3.51 3.49 -6.41
N LEU A 334 2.73 2.88 -7.29
CA LEU A 334 1.28 2.92 -7.33
C LEU A 334 0.74 1.61 -6.78
N ILE A 335 -0.31 1.61 -5.97
CA ILE A 335 -1.00 0.36 -5.65
C ILE A 335 -2.09 0.19 -6.69
N GLY A 336 -1.97 -0.83 -7.55
CA GLY A 336 -3.09 -1.20 -8.41
C GLY A 336 -4.28 -1.64 -7.56
N GLN A 337 -5.49 -1.49 -8.10
CA GLN A 337 -6.73 -2.03 -7.55
C GLN A 337 -7.44 -2.98 -8.52
N ASP A 338 -7.34 -2.78 -9.84
CA ASP A 338 -7.78 -3.77 -10.81
C ASP A 338 -6.99 -3.64 -12.10
N LEU A 339 -6.87 -4.72 -12.86
CA LEU A 339 -6.16 -4.80 -14.13
C LEU A 339 -7.04 -5.44 -15.20
N SER A 340 -6.95 -4.93 -16.41
CA SER A 340 -7.57 -5.45 -17.63
C SER A 340 -6.66 -5.22 -18.82
N ALA A 341 -6.93 -5.84 -19.96
CA ALA A 341 -6.16 -5.59 -21.18
C ALA A 341 -6.13 -4.12 -21.60
N GLY A 342 -7.18 -3.35 -21.30
CA GLY A 342 -7.30 -1.96 -21.73
C GLY A 342 -6.88 -0.91 -20.71
N GLY A 343 -6.53 -1.31 -19.49
CA GLY A 343 -6.24 -0.37 -18.41
C GLY A 343 -6.42 -0.96 -17.04
N MET A 344 -6.32 -0.12 -16.03
CA MET A 344 -6.24 -0.56 -14.65
C MET A 344 -6.76 0.52 -13.69
N ARG A 345 -7.19 0.17 -12.48
CA ARG A 345 -7.40 1.13 -11.40
C ARG A 345 -6.20 1.14 -10.47
N ILE A 346 -5.89 2.29 -9.91
CA ILE A 346 -4.83 2.47 -8.92
C ILE A 346 -5.38 3.26 -7.72
N GLU A 347 -4.76 3.12 -6.57
CA GLU A 347 -5.00 3.97 -5.41
C GLU A 347 -4.75 5.44 -5.74
N ARG A 348 -5.49 6.32 -5.07
CA ARG A 348 -5.33 7.76 -5.23
C ARG A 348 -3.95 8.18 -4.72
N LEU A 349 -3.21 8.89 -5.54
CA LEU A 349 -2.02 9.62 -5.12
C LEU A 349 -2.22 11.09 -5.39
N GLU A 350 -1.98 11.93 -4.38
CA GLU A 350 -2.22 13.38 -4.47
C GLU A 350 -1.35 14.06 -5.55
N SER A 351 -0.23 13.43 -5.94
CA SER A 351 0.65 13.92 -6.99
C SER A 351 0.19 13.63 -8.42
N LEU A 352 -0.92 12.93 -8.61
CA LEU A 352 -1.41 12.50 -9.91
C LEU A 352 -2.69 13.24 -10.29
N GLU A 353 -2.76 13.72 -11.53
CA GLU A 353 -3.89 14.46 -12.09
C GLU A 353 -4.51 13.76 -13.31
N LEU A 354 -5.76 14.11 -13.61
CA LEU A 354 -6.42 13.66 -14.83
C LEU A 354 -5.64 14.10 -16.07
N GLY A 355 -5.34 13.15 -16.95
CA GLY A 355 -4.54 13.36 -18.17
C GLY A 355 -3.05 13.10 -17.99
N ASP A 356 -2.57 12.83 -16.77
CA ASP A 356 -1.18 12.43 -16.57
C ASP A 356 -0.85 11.14 -17.29
N ARG A 357 0.36 11.10 -17.86
CA ARG A 357 0.88 9.96 -18.61
C ARG A 357 2.16 9.44 -18.00
N PHE A 358 2.26 8.13 -17.89
CA PHE A 358 3.42 7.46 -17.33
C PHE A 358 3.58 6.06 -17.90
N ARG A 359 4.79 5.56 -17.80
CA ARG A 359 5.16 4.20 -18.20
C ARG A 359 5.08 3.29 -16.98
N LEU A 360 4.41 2.15 -17.12
CA LEU A 360 4.19 1.16 -16.08
C LEU A 360 4.92 -0.12 -16.39
N SER A 361 5.53 -0.73 -15.38
CA SER A 361 6.10 -2.07 -15.46
C SER A 361 5.18 -3.06 -14.74
N LEU A 362 4.53 -3.96 -15.49
CA LEU A 362 3.62 -4.99 -14.99
C LEU A 362 4.31 -6.36 -15.11
N HIS A 363 4.47 -7.10 -14.02
CA HIS A 363 5.05 -8.44 -14.10
C HIS A 363 3.94 -9.49 -14.05
N GLY A 364 4.19 -10.73 -14.44
CA GLY A 364 3.14 -11.74 -14.44
C GLY A 364 3.69 -13.12 -14.15
N PRO A 365 2.86 -14.04 -13.61
CA PRO A 365 3.30 -15.40 -13.37
C PRO A 365 3.74 -16.08 -14.67
N GLY A 366 4.87 -16.79 -14.60
CA GLY A 366 5.45 -17.52 -15.74
C GLY A 366 6.31 -16.68 -16.69
N ARG A 367 6.58 -15.41 -16.37
CA ARG A 367 7.46 -14.54 -17.16
C ARG A 367 8.64 -14.01 -16.36
N THR A 368 9.80 -14.02 -16.98
CA THR A 368 11.04 -13.44 -16.44
C THR A 368 11.19 -11.95 -16.76
N GLU A 369 10.44 -11.43 -17.74
CA GLU A 369 10.51 -10.04 -18.19
C GLU A 369 9.17 -9.32 -17.96
N ALA A 370 9.24 -8.06 -17.52
CA ALA A 370 8.09 -7.22 -17.26
C ALA A 370 7.44 -6.69 -18.55
N PHE A 371 6.13 -6.49 -18.52
CA PHE A 371 5.41 -5.72 -19.53
C PHE A 371 5.55 -4.24 -19.25
N ILE A 372 6.13 -3.53 -20.20
CA ILE A 372 6.17 -2.08 -20.17
C ILE A 372 4.97 -1.56 -20.95
N VAL A 373 4.09 -0.81 -20.30
CA VAL A 373 2.91 -0.20 -20.92
C VAL A 373 2.87 1.29 -20.65
N ASP A 374 2.56 2.09 -21.68
CA ASP A 374 2.26 3.51 -21.48
C ASP A 374 0.80 3.64 -21.02
N ALA A 375 0.54 4.49 -20.02
CA ALA A 375 -0.77 4.66 -19.42
C ALA A 375 -1.13 6.13 -19.23
N GLU A 376 -2.43 6.45 -19.33
CA GLU A 376 -3.00 7.78 -19.10
C GLU A 376 -4.10 7.73 -18.04
N ILE A 377 -4.11 8.67 -17.09
CA ILE A 377 -5.21 8.84 -16.13
C ILE A 377 -6.43 9.41 -16.86
N ILE A 378 -7.47 8.59 -17.05
CA ILE A 378 -8.66 9.01 -17.80
C ILE A 378 -9.86 9.35 -16.92
N ARG A 379 -9.85 8.94 -15.64
CA ARG A 379 -10.94 9.19 -14.70
C ARG A 379 -10.46 9.20 -13.25
N ASP A 380 -11.00 10.13 -12.47
CA ASP A 380 -10.92 10.16 -11.01
C ASP A 380 -12.17 9.50 -10.43
N GLU A 381 -12.00 8.50 -9.56
CA GLU A 381 -13.08 7.76 -8.89
C GLU A 381 -13.20 8.12 -7.39
N GLY A 382 -12.62 9.24 -6.97
CA GLY A 382 -12.67 9.73 -5.60
C GLY A 382 -11.83 8.87 -4.65
N GLU A 383 -12.46 8.35 -3.60
CA GLU A 383 -11.83 7.43 -2.64
C GLU A 383 -11.46 6.08 -3.28
N ALA A 384 -12.12 5.72 -4.40
CA ALA A 384 -11.85 4.48 -5.12
C ALA A 384 -10.61 4.58 -6.05
N GLY A 385 -9.91 5.71 -6.05
CA GLY A 385 -8.65 5.90 -6.76
C GLY A 385 -8.76 6.46 -8.18
N PHE A 386 -7.74 6.23 -9.01
CA PHE A 386 -7.71 6.68 -10.41
C PHE A 386 -7.89 5.50 -11.37
N ALA A 387 -8.61 5.74 -12.47
CA ALA A 387 -8.69 4.79 -13.57
C ALA A 387 -7.72 5.19 -14.69
N LEU A 388 -6.84 4.26 -15.01
CA LEU A 388 -5.85 4.34 -16.07
C LEU A 388 -6.35 3.65 -17.33
N ARG A 389 -6.02 4.21 -18.47
CA ARG A 389 -6.14 3.56 -19.79
C ARG A 389 -4.73 3.28 -20.30
N PHE A 390 -4.50 2.07 -20.80
CA PHE A 390 -3.26 1.76 -21.51
C PHE A 390 -3.31 2.34 -22.93
N ASP A 391 -2.30 3.10 -23.29
CA ASP A 391 -2.19 3.74 -24.60
C ASP A 391 -1.49 2.79 -25.59
N SER A 392 -2.11 2.61 -26.76
CA SER A 392 -1.54 1.96 -27.95
C SER A 392 -0.74 0.67 -27.68
N LEU A 393 -1.34 -0.30 -27.00
CA LEU A 393 -0.78 -1.65 -26.93
C LEU A 393 -0.77 -2.29 -28.31
N ASP A 394 0.38 -2.82 -28.73
CA ASP A 394 0.41 -3.68 -29.91
C ASP A 394 -0.42 -4.96 -29.66
N PRO A 395 -0.95 -5.61 -30.71
CA PRO A 395 -1.84 -6.76 -30.56
C PRO A 395 -1.21 -7.93 -29.78
N ASP A 396 0.11 -8.12 -29.86
CA ASP A 396 0.80 -9.20 -29.17
C ASP A 396 0.92 -8.88 -27.68
N THR A 397 1.31 -7.65 -27.32
CA THR A 397 1.31 -7.17 -25.93
C THR A 397 -0.09 -7.19 -25.32
N ALA A 398 -1.12 -6.77 -26.06
CA ALA A 398 -2.50 -6.84 -25.58
C ALA A 398 -2.95 -8.28 -25.31
N ALA A 399 -2.63 -9.22 -26.21
CA ALA A 399 -2.94 -10.64 -26.03
C ALA A 399 -2.16 -11.27 -24.86
N GLU A 400 -0.92 -10.86 -24.65
CA GLU A 400 -0.11 -11.31 -23.51
C GLU A 400 -0.58 -10.69 -22.19
N LEU A 401 -1.03 -9.44 -22.19
CA LEU A 401 -1.66 -8.80 -21.03
C LEU A 401 -3.01 -9.44 -20.72
N ASP A 402 -3.79 -9.84 -21.73
CA ASP A 402 -5.00 -10.65 -21.55
C ASP A 402 -4.66 -12.01 -20.90
N LYS A 403 -3.56 -12.65 -21.31
CA LYS A 403 -3.06 -13.87 -20.62
C LYS A 403 -2.65 -13.57 -19.20
N LEU A 404 -1.93 -12.48 -18.94
CA LEU A 404 -1.53 -12.07 -17.59
C LEU A 404 -2.76 -11.81 -16.72
N VAL A 405 -3.76 -11.08 -17.20
CA VAL A 405 -5.03 -10.83 -16.50
C VAL A 405 -5.76 -12.15 -16.23
N ALA A 406 -5.73 -13.09 -17.17
CA ALA A 406 -6.27 -14.43 -16.99
C ALA A 406 -5.44 -15.29 -16.01
N CYS A 407 -4.18 -14.94 -15.78
CA CYS A 407 -3.23 -15.66 -14.93
C CYS A 407 -2.87 -14.93 -13.62
N LEU A 408 -3.37 -13.71 -13.37
CA LEU A 408 -3.11 -12.94 -12.15
C LEU A 408 -3.39 -13.85 -10.96
N PRO A 409 -2.43 -13.97 -10.03
CA PRO A 409 -2.43 -15.13 -9.18
C PRO A 409 -3.64 -15.11 -8.29
N ASP A 410 -4.00 -16.33 -7.99
CA ASP A 410 -5.17 -16.77 -7.30
C ASP A 410 -5.22 -16.39 -5.81
N VAL A 411 -4.46 -15.37 -5.42
CA VAL A 411 -4.38 -14.86 -4.06
C VAL A 411 -5.43 -13.77 -3.86
N GLU A 412 -6.37 -13.99 -2.95
CA GLU A 412 -7.42 -13.05 -2.58
C GLU A 412 -7.33 -12.75 -1.08
N SER A 413 -7.28 -11.45 -0.76
CA SER A 413 -7.56 -10.98 0.60
C SER A 413 -9.04 -11.19 0.90
N LEU A 414 -9.33 -11.96 1.94
CA LEU A 414 -10.69 -12.21 2.40
C LEU A 414 -11.19 -11.10 3.33
N ASP A 415 -10.29 -10.26 3.85
CA ASP A 415 -10.61 -9.18 4.78
C ASP A 415 -11.26 -7.96 4.10
N ALA A 416 -11.06 -7.75 2.79
CA ALA A 416 -11.49 -6.56 2.05
C ALA A 416 -12.96 -6.54 1.57
N GLY A 417 -13.83 -7.43 2.09
CA GLY A 417 -15.23 -7.54 1.64
C GLY A 417 -15.39 -8.13 0.23
N GLU A 418 -16.64 -8.34 -0.23
CA GLU A 418 -16.95 -9.07 -1.47
C GLU A 418 -16.62 -8.28 -2.76
N VAL A 419 -16.31 -6.98 -2.63
CA VAL A 419 -16.10 -6.06 -3.77
C VAL A 419 -14.62 -5.87 -4.11
N SER A 420 -13.69 -6.18 -3.19
CA SER A 420 -12.28 -5.82 -3.30
C SER A 420 -11.30 -6.99 -3.12
N GLY A 421 -11.64 -8.21 -3.53
CA GLY A 421 -10.71 -9.35 -3.39
C GLY A 421 -10.53 -10.22 -4.64
N MET A 422 -9.49 -10.01 -5.46
CA MET A 422 -8.84 -10.95 -6.40
C MET A 422 -7.47 -10.39 -6.83
N GLY A 423 -6.43 -11.21 -7.01
CA GLY A 423 -5.24 -10.93 -7.84
C GLY A 423 -4.13 -10.08 -7.21
N ALA A 424 -2.91 -10.62 -7.09
CA ALA A 424 -1.73 -9.86 -6.65
C ALA A 424 -0.50 -10.14 -7.54
N VAL A 425 0.01 -9.18 -8.31
CA VAL A 425 1.22 -9.38 -9.15
C VAL A 425 2.38 -8.55 -8.63
N LEU A 426 3.52 -9.18 -8.33
CA LEU A 426 4.72 -8.48 -7.88
C LEU A 426 5.30 -7.55 -8.95
N SER A 427 6.09 -6.55 -8.56
CA SER A 427 6.80 -5.70 -9.52
C SER A 427 8.22 -5.34 -9.08
N GLU A 428 9.07 -5.00 -10.06
CA GLU A 428 10.45 -4.53 -9.95
C GLU A 428 10.67 -3.27 -10.81
N ILE A 429 11.63 -2.44 -10.38
CA ILE A 429 12.00 -1.13 -10.95
C ILE A 429 12.84 -1.32 -12.22
N LEU A 430 12.51 -0.58 -13.28
CA LEU A 430 13.42 -0.31 -14.39
C LEU A 430 13.69 1.19 -14.43
N VAL A 431 14.96 1.55 -14.46
CA VAL A 431 15.42 2.92 -14.70
C VAL A 431 15.84 2.96 -16.17
N ASP A 432 15.29 3.90 -16.95
CA ASP A 432 15.80 4.16 -18.30
C ASP A 432 17.25 4.65 -18.15
N GLU A 433 18.21 3.88 -18.67
CA GLU A 433 19.58 4.34 -18.89
C GLU A 433 19.56 5.26 -20.12
N ASP A 434 19.59 6.58 -19.90
CA ASP A 434 19.92 7.57 -20.94
C ASP A 434 21.42 7.54 -21.29
#